data_AF-A0A852FYX0-F1
#
_entry.id   AF-A0A852FYX0-F1
#
_cell.length_a   1.000
_cell.length_b   1.000
_cell.length_c   1.000
_cell.angle_alpha   90.00
_cell.angle_beta   90.00
_cell.angle_gamma   90.00
#
_symmetry.space_group_name_H-M   'P 1'
#
loop_
_entity.id
_entity.type
_entity.pdbx_description
1 polymer ?
#
loop_
_entity_poly.entity_id
_entity_poly.type
_entity_poly.pdbx_seq_one_letter_code
_entity_poly.pdbx_strand_id
1 'polypeptide(L)'
;VVENEIQARIDNIFSNLERLEILSSKEPPNKRQNAKLRVDQLKYDVQHLQTALRNFQHRRYIREQQERQREELLARTFTTNDSDTTIPIDETLQFNESLQNAHRGMDDLIGSGTNILQGLRDQRVTLKGTHKKILDVANMLGLSNTVMRLIEKRAFQDKYFMIGGMILTCVIMFLVVQYLT
;
A
#
# COMPACT_ATOMS: atom_id res chain seq x y z
N VAL A 1 -21.35 -16.00 20.68
CA VAL A 1 -22.22 -14.84 21.00
C VAL A 1 -21.53 -13.53 20.65
N VAL A 2 -20.39 -13.19 21.27
CA VAL A 2 -19.64 -11.95 20.98
C VAL A 2 -19.21 -11.83 19.51
N GLU A 3 -18.69 -12.89 18.90
CA GLU A 3 -18.25 -12.87 17.48
C GLU A 3 -19.41 -12.60 16.50
N ASN A 4 -20.59 -13.16 16.76
CA ASN A 4 -21.79 -12.92 15.95
C ASN A 4 -22.28 -11.47 16.09
N GLU A 5 -22.12 -10.87 17.28
CA GLU A 5 -22.44 -9.47 17.49
C GLU A 5 -21.46 -8.54 16.75
N ILE A 6 -20.16 -8.87 16.76
CA ILE A 6 -19.15 -8.11 16.02
C ILE A 6 -19.42 -8.22 14.51
N GLN A 7 -19.74 -9.41 14.00
CA GLN A 7 -20.10 -9.59 12.60
C GLN A 7 -21.33 -8.76 12.22
N ALA A 8 -22.39 -8.80 13.03
CA ALA A 8 -23.60 -8.01 12.78
C ALA A 8 -23.33 -6.49 12.77
N ARG A 9 -22.40 -6.01 13.62
CA ARG A 9 -21.96 -4.61 13.63
C ARG A 9 -21.17 -4.26 12.37
N ILE A 10 -20.28 -5.13 11.90
CA ILE A 10 -19.53 -4.96 10.65
C ILE A 10 -20.49 -4.87 9.46
N ASP A 11 -21.47 -5.77 9.39
CA ASP A 11 -22.46 -5.79 8.31
C ASP A 11 -23.32 -4.51 8.30
N ASN A 12 -23.67 -3.99 9.48
CA ASN A 12 -24.37 -2.72 9.61
C ASN A 12 -23.52 -1.54 9.11
N ILE A 13 -22.24 -1.50 9.48
CA ILE A 13 -21.30 -0.46 9.01
C ILE A 13 -21.16 -0.53 7.48
N PHE A 14 -21.09 -1.73 6.90
CA PHE A 14 -21.01 -1.91 5.45
C PHE A 14 -22.23 -1.36 4.73
N SER A 15 -23.44 -1.67 5.22
CA SER A 15 -24.68 -1.12 4.66
C SER A 15 -24.75 0.41 4.76
N ASN A 16 -24.26 0.99 5.86
CA ASN A 16 -24.18 2.44 6.02
C ASN A 16 -23.14 3.08 5.09
N LEU A 17 -22.02 2.39 4.83
CA LEU A 17 -20.98 2.83 3.89
C LEU A 17 -21.48 2.87 2.45
N GLU A 18 -22.24 1.87 2.02
CA GLU A 18 -22.87 1.87 0.69
C GLU A 18 -23.84 3.05 0.53
N ARG A 19 -24.64 3.34 1.56
CA ARG A 19 -25.50 4.53 1.57
C ARG A 19 -24.69 5.83 1.54
N LEU A 20 -23.60 5.89 2.30
CA LEU A 20 -22.72 7.06 2.37
C LEU A 20 -21.98 7.31 1.05
N GLU A 21 -21.62 6.26 0.31
CA GLU A 21 -21.06 6.37 -1.04
C GLU A 21 -22.05 7.02 -2.02
N ILE A 22 -23.31 6.58 -1.99
CA ILE A 22 -24.37 7.18 -2.80
C ILE A 22 -24.54 8.66 -2.43
N LEU A 23 -24.56 8.99 -1.14
CA LEU A 23 -24.69 10.38 -0.69
C LEU A 23 -23.48 11.24 -1.06
N SER A 24 -22.26 10.70 -0.92
CA SER A 24 -21.02 11.37 -1.31
C SER A 24 -21.00 11.69 -2.80
N SER A 25 -21.56 10.82 -3.65
CA SER A 25 -21.65 11.08 -5.09
C SER A 25 -22.53 12.29 -5.45
N LYS A 26 -23.49 12.63 -4.58
CA LYS A 26 -24.46 13.74 -4.75
C LYS A 26 -23.95 15.08 -4.21
N GLU A 27 -22.77 15.12 -3.59
CA GLU A 27 -22.20 16.36 -3.06
C GLU A 27 -21.66 17.30 -4.16
N PRO A 28 -21.61 18.61 -3.88
CA PRO A 28 -21.02 19.58 -4.81
C PRO A 28 -19.55 19.25 -5.11
N PRO A 29 -19.06 19.55 -6.32
CA PRO A 29 -17.77 19.06 -6.83
C PRO A 29 -16.57 19.42 -5.93
N ASN A 30 -16.62 20.54 -5.22
CA ASN A 30 -15.55 20.99 -4.31
C ASN A 30 -15.43 20.14 -3.02
N LYS A 31 -16.50 19.45 -2.59
CA LYS A 31 -16.50 18.58 -1.39
C LYS A 31 -16.49 17.09 -1.73
N ARG A 32 -17.05 16.74 -2.88
CA ARG A 32 -17.18 15.37 -3.40
C ARG A 32 -15.88 14.58 -3.38
N GLN A 33 -14.75 15.18 -3.76
CA GLN A 33 -13.46 14.49 -3.77
C GLN A 33 -13.01 14.09 -2.36
N ASN A 34 -13.16 14.98 -1.37
CA ASN A 34 -12.76 14.69 0.01
C ASN A 34 -13.71 13.67 0.66
N ALA A 35 -15.02 13.81 0.43
CA ALA A 35 -16.01 12.86 0.89
C ALA A 35 -15.76 11.45 0.34
N LYS A 36 -15.48 11.33 -0.96
CA LYS A 36 -15.18 10.05 -1.60
C LYS A 36 -13.91 9.41 -1.03
N LEU A 37 -12.85 10.20 -0.84
CA LEU A 37 -11.60 9.71 -0.22
C LEU A 37 -11.84 9.13 1.18
N ARG A 38 -12.67 9.79 2.00
CA ARG A 38 -13.00 9.31 3.35
C ARG A 38 -13.85 8.04 3.33
N VAL A 39 -14.80 7.94 2.39
CA VAL A 39 -15.60 6.72 2.19
C VAL A 39 -14.70 5.56 1.77
N ASP A 40 -13.78 5.78 0.83
CA ASP A 40 -12.83 4.77 0.37
C ASP A 40 -11.91 4.29 1.50
N GLN A 41 -11.43 5.23 2.33
CA GLN A 41 -10.64 4.89 3.52
C GLN A 41 -11.43 4.05 4.52
N LEU A 42 -12.68 4.44 4.83
CA LEU A 42 -13.50 3.73 5.78
C LEU A 42 -13.92 2.33 5.25
N LYS A 43 -14.11 2.17 3.93
CA LYS A 43 -14.29 0.85 3.29
C LYS A 43 -13.06 -0.04 3.50
N TYR A 44 -11.87 0.49 3.29
CA TYR A 44 -10.62 -0.25 3.49
C TYR A 44 -10.48 -0.73 4.94
N ASP A 45 -10.75 0.13 5.92
CA ASP A 45 -10.66 -0.21 7.34
C ASP A 45 -11.65 -1.33 7.72
N VAL A 46 -12.88 -1.27 7.20
CA VAL A 46 -13.91 -2.30 7.47
C VAL A 46 -13.54 -3.65 6.85
N GLN A 47 -12.98 -3.67 5.64
CA GLN A 47 -12.47 -4.89 5.02
C GLN A 47 -11.34 -5.52 5.84
N HIS A 48 -10.46 -4.70 6.41
CA HIS A 48 -9.41 -5.16 7.32
C HIS A 48 -9.96 -5.75 8.60
N LEU A 49 -10.93 -5.09 9.23
CA LEU A 49 -11.60 -5.61 10.43
C LEU A 49 -12.29 -6.96 10.16
N GLN A 50 -12.94 -7.11 9.01
CA GLN A 50 -13.57 -8.37 8.61
C GLN A 50 -12.54 -9.49 8.42
N THR A 51 -11.40 -9.18 7.80
CA THR A 51 -10.30 -10.14 7.63
C THR A 51 -9.70 -10.54 8.98
N ALA A 52 -9.50 -9.58 9.88
CA ALA A 52 -8.99 -9.82 11.23
C ALA A 52 -9.94 -10.72 12.04
N LEU A 53 -11.26 -10.47 11.97
CA LEU A 53 -12.26 -11.29 12.63
C LEU A 53 -12.25 -12.73 12.09
N ARG A 54 -12.19 -12.91 10.77
CA ARG A 54 -12.13 -14.24 10.13
C ARG A 54 -10.88 -15.01 10.55
N ASN A 55 -9.73 -14.34 10.64
CA ASN A 55 -8.50 -14.95 11.12
C ASN A 55 -8.59 -15.37 12.59
N PHE A 56 -9.24 -14.55 13.42
CA PHE A 56 -9.47 -14.88 14.82
C PHE A 56 -10.37 -16.11 14.98
N GLN A 57 -11.50 -16.14 14.25
CA GLN A 57 -12.41 -17.28 14.20
C GLN A 57 -11.70 -18.55 13.76
N HIS A 58 -10.87 -18.46 12.72
CA HIS A 58 -10.12 -19.61 12.23
C HIS A 58 -9.12 -20.14 13.26
N ARG A 59 -8.35 -19.27 13.92
CA ARG A 59 -7.41 -19.66 14.98
C ARG A 59 -8.13 -20.33 16.15
N ARG A 60 -9.30 -19.82 16.53
CA ARG A 60 -10.13 -20.43 17.58
C ARG A 60 -10.59 -21.83 17.16
N TYR A 61 -11.12 -21.98 15.95
CA TYR A 61 -11.59 -23.26 15.44
C TYR A 61 -10.47 -24.32 15.40
N ILE A 62 -9.27 -23.93 14.95
CA ILE A 62 -8.11 -24.83 14.96
C ILE A 62 -7.78 -25.28 16.38
N ARG A 63 -7.73 -24.35 17.35
CA ARG A 63 -7.45 -24.70 18.75
C ARG A 63 -8.49 -25.66 19.32
N GLU A 64 -9.76 -25.41 19.06
CA GLU A 64 -10.85 -26.26 19.54
C GLU A 64 -10.78 -27.67 18.90
N GLN A 65 -10.42 -27.78 17.61
CA GLN A 65 -10.17 -29.08 16.99
C GLN A 65 -8.96 -29.80 17.60
N GLN A 66 -7.86 -29.08 17.86
CA GLN A 66 -6.67 -29.66 18.50
C GLN A 66 -6.98 -30.17 19.91
N GLU A 67 -7.75 -29.42 20.69
CA GLU A 67 -8.20 -29.83 22.02
C GLU A 67 -9.10 -31.06 21.96
N ARG A 68 -10.06 -31.12 21.03
CA ARG A 68 -10.90 -32.31 20.83
C ARG A 68 -10.09 -33.54 20.42
N GLN A 69 -9.18 -33.39 19.44
CA GLN A 69 -8.30 -34.49 19.03
C GLN A 69 -7.44 -34.98 20.20
N ARG A 70 -6.93 -34.06 21.01
CA ARG A 70 -6.17 -34.39 22.22
C ARG A 70 -7.05 -35.14 23.23
N GLU A 71 -8.27 -34.69 23.46
CA GLU A 71 -9.22 -35.36 24.35
C GLU A 71 -9.61 -36.75 23.83
N GLU A 72 -9.82 -36.93 22.52
CA GLU A 72 -10.09 -38.25 21.92
C GLU A 72 -8.92 -39.22 22.11
N LEU A 73 -7.68 -38.73 21.97
CA LEU A 73 -6.47 -39.52 22.25
C LEU A 73 -6.33 -39.88 23.73
N LEU A 74 -6.75 -38.99 24.64
CA LEU A 74 -6.71 -39.22 26.10
C LEU A 74 -7.89 -40.09 26.60
N ALA A 75 -9.05 -40.01 25.95
CA ALA A 75 -10.26 -40.77 26.28
C ALA A 75 -10.17 -42.23 25.82
N ARG A 76 -9.25 -42.55 24.91
CA ARG A 76 -8.93 -43.93 24.56
C ARG A 76 -8.29 -44.60 25.78
N THR A 77 -9.10 -45.31 26.56
CA THR A 77 -8.63 -46.11 27.69
C THR A 77 -7.58 -47.09 27.20
N PHE A 78 -6.33 -46.91 27.63
CA PHE A 78 -5.27 -47.89 27.44
C PHE A 78 -5.68 -49.18 28.14
N THR A 79 -6.06 -50.19 27.37
CA THR A 79 -6.25 -51.54 27.88
C THR A 79 -4.87 -52.14 28.12
N THR A 80 -4.50 -52.35 29.39
CA THR A 80 -3.32 -53.12 29.75
C THR A 80 -3.62 -54.59 29.49
N ASN A 81 -3.00 -55.18 28.47
CA ASN A 81 -2.61 -56.60 28.35
C ASN A 81 -2.42 -56.94 26.86
N ASP A 82 -1.19 -56.86 26.38
CA ASP A 82 -0.52 -58.04 25.84
C ASP A 82 0.98 -57.75 25.72
N SER A 83 1.77 -58.44 26.54
CA SER A 83 3.23 -58.32 26.65
C SER A 83 3.98 -58.94 25.47
N ASP A 84 3.28 -59.40 24.43
CA ASP A 84 3.87 -60.13 23.29
C ASP A 84 3.66 -59.45 21.92
N THR A 85 3.24 -58.18 21.93
CA THR A 85 3.03 -57.39 20.71
C THR A 85 3.97 -56.19 20.68
N THR A 86 5.27 -56.45 20.82
CA THR A 86 6.31 -55.55 20.30
C THR A 86 6.23 -55.62 18.77
N ILE A 87 5.20 -55.01 18.19
CA ILE A 87 5.18 -54.76 16.75
C ILE A 87 5.87 -53.41 16.54
N PRO A 88 6.89 -53.31 15.67
CA PRO A 88 7.50 -52.04 15.26
C PRO A 88 6.56 -51.25 14.32
N ILE A 89 5.29 -51.10 14.71
CA ILE A 89 4.28 -50.29 14.02
C ILE A 89 4.56 -48.78 14.25
N ASP A 90 5.14 -48.44 15.40
CA ASP A 90 5.38 -47.05 15.80
C ASP A 90 6.39 -46.34 14.89
N GLU A 91 7.43 -47.04 14.41
CA GLU A 91 8.47 -46.43 13.58
C GLU A 91 7.95 -46.03 12.19
N THR A 92 7.11 -46.86 11.56
CA THR A 92 6.55 -46.57 10.23
C THR A 92 5.44 -45.51 10.29
N LEU A 93 4.64 -45.49 11.35
CA LEU A 93 3.62 -44.46 11.58
C LEU A 93 4.24 -43.11 11.94
N GLN A 94 5.23 -43.07 12.84
CA GLN A 94 6.00 -41.85 13.12
C GLN A 94 6.75 -41.36 11.88
N PHE A 95 7.27 -42.28 11.05
CA PHE A 95 7.89 -41.90 9.79
C PHE A 95 6.88 -41.31 8.80
N ASN A 96 5.66 -41.86 8.72
CA ASN A 96 4.60 -41.30 7.87
C ASN A 96 4.12 -39.94 8.38
N GLU A 97 3.95 -39.79 9.69
CA GLU A 97 3.53 -38.54 10.32
C GLU A 97 4.61 -37.46 10.17
N SER A 98 5.88 -37.81 10.37
CA SER A 98 7.01 -36.91 10.11
C SER A 98 7.14 -36.56 8.64
N LEU A 99 6.88 -37.49 7.70
CA LEU A 99 6.79 -37.19 6.28
C LEU A 99 5.65 -36.23 5.95
N GLN A 100 4.45 -36.41 6.52
CA GLN A 100 3.33 -35.50 6.31
C GLN A 100 3.61 -34.12 6.89
N ASN A 101 4.20 -34.05 8.09
CA ASN A 101 4.60 -32.80 8.71
C ASN A 101 5.71 -32.10 7.90
N ALA A 102 6.68 -32.86 7.38
CA ALA A 102 7.70 -32.34 6.49
C ALA A 102 7.11 -31.85 5.16
N HIS A 103 6.13 -32.57 4.60
CA HIS A 103 5.46 -32.17 3.37
C HIS A 103 4.67 -30.86 3.57
N ARG A 104 3.93 -30.75 4.67
CA ARG A 104 3.23 -29.50 5.03
C ARG A 104 4.21 -28.35 5.28
N GLY A 105 5.30 -28.60 6.00
CA GLY A 105 6.34 -27.60 6.21
C GLY A 105 7.02 -27.17 4.90
N MET A 106 7.20 -28.10 3.97
CA MET A 106 7.72 -27.80 2.63
C MET A 106 6.72 -27.01 1.79
N ASP A 107 5.42 -27.34 1.84
CA ASP A 107 4.35 -26.60 1.17
C ASP A 107 4.25 -25.16 1.71
N ASP A 108 4.39 -24.96 3.02
CA ASP A 108 4.44 -23.64 3.65
C ASP A 108 5.69 -22.84 3.24
N LEU A 109 6.84 -23.51 3.10
CA LEU A 109 8.07 -22.89 2.60
C LEU A 109 7.97 -22.54 1.12
N ILE A 110 7.36 -23.38 0.29
CA ILE A 110 7.09 -23.09 -1.13
C ILE A 110 6.13 -21.90 -1.22
N GLY A 111 5.04 -21.91 -0.47
CA GLY A 111 4.10 -20.80 -0.39
C GLY A 111 4.79 -19.49 0.01
N SER A 112 5.60 -19.52 1.07
CA SER A 112 6.39 -18.37 1.53
C SER A 112 7.42 -17.92 0.48
N GLY A 113 8.09 -18.86 -0.17
CA GLY A 113 9.06 -18.60 -1.23
C GLY A 113 8.44 -17.91 -2.44
N THR A 114 7.24 -18.33 -2.87
CA THR A 114 6.53 -17.67 -3.97
C THR A 114 6.14 -16.23 -3.62
N ASN A 115 5.68 -15.98 -2.39
CA ASN A 115 5.33 -14.66 -1.91
C ASN A 115 6.55 -13.73 -1.82
N ILE A 116 7.69 -14.25 -1.36
CA ILE A 116 8.96 -13.50 -1.34
C ILE A 116 9.39 -13.17 -2.77
N LEU A 117 9.34 -14.13 -3.69
CA LEU A 117 9.73 -13.91 -5.09
C LEU A 117 8.84 -12.86 -5.76
N GLN A 118 7.53 -12.91 -5.51
CA GLN A 118 6.56 -11.92 -5.99
C GLN A 118 6.85 -10.54 -5.41
N GLY A 119 7.12 -10.45 -4.10
CA GLY A 119 7.52 -9.20 -3.44
C GLY A 119 8.80 -8.61 -4.03
N LEU A 120 9.82 -9.43 -4.31
CA LEU A 120 11.06 -8.98 -4.97
C LEU A 120 10.80 -8.48 -6.40
N ARG A 121 9.89 -9.12 -7.13
CA ARG A 121 9.47 -8.67 -8.47
C ARG A 121 8.79 -7.30 -8.39
N ASP A 122 7.88 -7.11 -7.45
CA ASP A 122 7.14 -5.85 -7.27
C ASP A 122 8.07 -4.72 -6.78
N GLN A 123 9.04 -5.03 -5.90
CA GLN A 123 10.10 -4.10 -5.52
C GLN A 123 10.94 -3.68 -6.73
N ARG A 124 11.31 -4.60 -7.62
CA ARG A 124 12.06 -4.28 -8.85
C ARG A 124 11.28 -3.32 -9.75
N VAL A 125 9.97 -3.52 -9.90
CA VAL A 125 9.10 -2.62 -10.68
C VAL A 125 9.06 -1.24 -10.05
N THR A 126 8.90 -1.17 -8.72
CA THR A 126 8.86 0.08 -7.96
C THR A 126 10.18 0.84 -8.05
N LEU A 127 11.32 0.15 -7.91
CA LEU A 127 12.66 0.72 -8.06
C LEU A 127 12.88 1.26 -9.47
N LYS A 128 12.46 0.54 -10.51
CA LYS A 128 12.51 1.06 -11.89
C LYS A 128 11.68 2.33 -12.06
N GLY A 129 10.48 2.36 -11.48
CA GLY A 129 9.63 3.56 -11.49
C GLY A 129 10.28 4.75 -10.77
N THR A 130 10.89 4.49 -9.62
CA THR A 130 11.61 5.51 -8.83
C THR A 130 12.83 6.04 -9.56
N HIS A 131 13.63 5.16 -10.17
CA HIS A 131 14.78 5.54 -10.98
C HIS A 131 14.36 6.41 -12.17
N LYS A 132 13.26 6.06 -12.86
CA LYS A 132 12.70 6.88 -13.93
C LYS A 132 12.30 8.27 -13.44
N LYS A 133 11.59 8.36 -12.31
CA LYS A 133 11.23 9.64 -11.69
C LYS A 133 12.44 10.47 -11.29
N ILE A 134 13.49 9.85 -10.74
CA ILE A 134 14.75 10.53 -10.41
C ILE A 134 15.41 11.10 -11.68
N LEU A 135 15.45 10.33 -12.77
CA LEU A 135 15.99 10.80 -14.05
C LEU A 135 15.18 11.99 -14.59
N ASP A 136 13.85 11.91 -14.52
CA ASP A 136 12.95 12.99 -14.95
C ASP A 136 13.17 14.26 -14.11
N VAL A 137 13.33 14.13 -12.79
CA VAL A 137 13.67 15.24 -11.88
C VAL A 137 15.06 15.80 -12.16
N ALA A 138 16.07 14.96 -12.40
CA ALA A 138 17.41 15.40 -12.75
C ALA A 138 17.43 16.17 -14.07
N ASN A 139 16.69 15.70 -15.08
CA ASN A 139 16.49 16.40 -16.35
C ASN A 139 15.77 17.75 -16.15
N MET A 140 14.74 17.79 -15.29
CA MET A 140 14.02 19.01 -14.96
C MET A 140 14.90 20.02 -14.20
N LEU A 141 15.76 19.58 -13.29
CA LEU A 141 16.72 20.43 -12.58
C LEU A 141 17.81 20.97 -13.52
N GLY A 142 18.27 20.15 -14.47
CA GLY A 142 19.19 20.58 -15.53
C GLY A 142 18.57 21.68 -16.41
N LEU A 143 17.30 21.51 -16.80
CA LEU A 143 16.53 22.53 -17.51
C LEU A 143 16.22 23.75 -16.65
N SER A 144 15.99 23.59 -15.35
CA SER A 144 15.74 24.70 -14.42
C SER A 144 16.94 25.64 -14.37
N ASN A 145 18.16 25.10 -14.34
CA ASN A 145 19.38 25.90 -14.30
C ASN A 145 19.61 26.67 -15.62
N THR A 146 19.26 26.09 -16.78
CA THR A 146 19.32 26.80 -18.07
C THR A 146 18.21 27.84 -18.20
N VAL A 147 16.98 27.53 -17.79
CA VAL A 147 15.86 28.48 -17.74
C VAL A 147 16.15 29.64 -16.79
N MET A 148 16.77 29.40 -15.64
CA MET A 148 17.17 30.43 -14.69
C MET A 148 18.17 31.40 -15.32
N ARG A 149 19.19 30.89 -16.02
CA ARG A 149 20.14 31.71 -16.78
C ARG A 149 19.48 32.50 -17.92
N LEU A 150 18.50 31.91 -18.61
CA LEU A 150 17.74 32.62 -19.66
C LEU A 150 16.92 33.78 -19.09
N ILE A 151 16.33 33.61 -17.90
CA ILE A 151 15.59 34.67 -17.20
C ILE A 151 16.53 35.80 -16.77
N GLU A 152 17.68 35.48 -16.17
CA GLU A 152 18.69 36.47 -15.79
C GLU A 152 19.18 37.28 -17.00
N LYS A 153 19.45 36.61 -18.12
CA LYS A 153 19.87 37.29 -19.36
C LYS A 153 18.79 38.24 -19.89
N ARG A 154 17.51 37.86 -19.83
CA ARG A 154 16.39 38.73 -20.24
C ARG A 154 16.30 39.98 -19.35
N ALA A 155 16.47 39.82 -18.05
CA ALA A 155 16.40 40.94 -17.10
C ALA A 155 17.56 41.93 -17.32
N PHE A 156 18.74 41.41 -17.64
CA PHE A 156 19.90 42.23 -17.97
C PHE A 156 19.72 42.97 -19.30
N GLN A 157 19.15 42.32 -20.30
CA GLN A 157 18.83 42.93 -21.59
C GLN A 157 17.75 44.02 -21.46
N ASP A 158 16.72 43.78 -20.64
CA ASP A 158 15.67 44.75 -20.35
C ASP A 158 16.22 46.03 -19.70
N LYS A 159 17.19 45.89 -18.78
CA LYS A 159 17.90 47.03 -18.18
C LYS A 159 18.65 47.88 -19.23
N TYR A 160 19.26 47.26 -20.24
CA TYR A 160 19.93 47.98 -21.32
C TYR A 160 18.93 48.73 -22.21
N PHE A 161 17.80 48.11 -22.55
CA PHE A 161 16.74 48.79 -23.31
C PHE A 161 16.16 49.98 -22.53
N MET A 162 15.97 49.85 -21.21
CA MET A 162 15.51 50.94 -20.36
C MET A 162 16.46 52.15 -20.39
N ILE A 163 17.77 51.91 -20.19
CA ILE A 163 18.79 52.97 -20.19
C ILE A 163 18.94 53.59 -21.58
N GLY A 164 18.92 52.78 -22.64
CA GLY A 164 18.96 53.27 -24.02
C GLY A 164 17.77 54.19 -24.35
N GLY A 165 16.57 53.81 -23.92
CA GLY A 165 15.36 54.63 -24.07
C GLY A 165 15.47 55.97 -23.36
N MET A 166 15.96 56.00 -22.11
CA MET A 166 16.17 57.24 -21.37
C MET A 166 17.12 58.19 -22.10
N ILE A 167 18.29 57.70 -22.53
CA ILE A 167 19.28 58.52 -23.25
C ILE A 167 18.70 59.04 -24.57
N LEU A 168 18.01 58.19 -25.33
CA LEU A 168 17.39 58.59 -26.60
C LEU A 168 16.38 59.73 -26.39
N THR A 169 15.52 59.62 -25.37
CA THR A 169 14.56 60.68 -25.06
C THR A 169 15.25 61.99 -24.67
N CYS A 170 16.35 61.94 -23.89
CA CYS A 170 17.14 63.11 -23.54
C CYS A 170 17.78 63.77 -24.78
N VAL A 171 18.34 62.99 -25.70
CA VAL A 171 18.97 63.50 -26.94
C VAL A 171 17.93 64.16 -27.84
N ILE A 172 16.74 63.55 -27.98
CA ILE A 172 15.65 64.14 -28.77
C ILE A 172 15.21 65.48 -28.16
N MET A 173 14.99 65.53 -26.83
CA MET A 173 14.67 66.77 -26.12
C MET A 173 15.74 67.85 -26.34
N PHE A 174 17.03 67.50 -26.26
CA PHE A 174 18.13 68.44 -26.49
C PHE A 174 18.17 68.97 -27.93
N LEU A 175 18.03 68.09 -28.93
CA LEU A 175 18.02 68.49 -30.34
C LEU A 175 16.85 69.40 -30.67
N VAL A 176 15.67 69.13 -30.11
CA VAL A 176 14.50 70.00 -30.26
C VAL A 176 14.79 71.38 -29.69
N VAL A 177 15.36 71.48 -28.49
CA VAL A 177 15.70 72.79 -27.89
C VAL A 177 16.72 73.56 -28.72
N GLN A 178 17.77 72.91 -29.22
CA GLN A 178 18.81 73.53 -30.06
C GLN A 178 18.32 73.96 -31.46
N TYR A 179 17.32 73.28 -32.02
CA TYR A 179 16.78 73.64 -33.34
C TYR A 179 15.64 74.65 -33.27
N LEU A 180 14.89 74.70 -32.15
CA LEU A 180 13.78 75.64 -31.96
C LEU A 180 14.18 76.95 -31.25
N THR A 181 15.38 77.02 -30.66
CA THR A 181 15.95 78.22 -30.01
C THR A 181 17.13 78.73 -30.83
#